data_AF-A0A9P7CCE2-F1
#
_entry.id   AF-A0A9P7CCE2-F1
#
_cell.length_a   1.000
_cell.length_b   1.000
_cell.length_c   1.000
_cell.angle_alpha   90.00
_cell.angle_beta   90.00
_cell.angle_gamma   90.00
#
_symmetry.space_group_name_H-M   'P 1'
#
loop_
_entity.id
_entity.type
_entity.pdbx_description
1 polymer ?
#
loop_
_entity_poly.entity_id
_entity_poly.type
_entity_poly.pdbx_seq_one_letter_code
_entity_poly.pdbx_strand_id
1 'polypeptide(L)'
;MKLILTEQMQACVKSALNSSEFPKEQVEEAETIVNVELCGTKEYPISVDLLKQLPKLGENVYLHELMKGSGVYIEPKPVKPKNPEFEAYLEKLREQQKEKEYNEMVASAITSKDQKFNLGIQPDEIKEIKTHIVSIFNIGFSMVAVFAAAYKASQTMIDDYGWQILIGLSGAAIIGIVEGLLYAKYAFESTTGDKRKKKAKHKITTL
;
A
#
# COMPACT_ATOMS: atom_id res chain seq x y z
N MET A 1 1.72 38.84 9.85
CA MET A 1 0.66 38.15 9.09
C MET A 1 0.70 38.69 7.67
N LYS A 2 0.61 37.83 6.66
CA LYS A 2 0.71 38.21 5.24
C LYS A 2 -0.63 37.91 4.55
N LEU A 3 -1.10 38.84 3.71
CA LEU A 3 -2.33 38.70 2.92
C LEU A 3 -2.01 38.53 1.44
N ILE A 4 -2.92 37.94 0.68
CA ILE A 4 -2.78 37.84 -0.78
C ILE A 4 -3.05 39.21 -1.41
N LEU A 5 -2.13 39.67 -2.25
CA LEU A 5 -2.26 40.90 -3.03
C LEU A 5 -3.46 40.84 -3.99
N THR A 6 -4.30 41.89 -3.97
CA THR A 6 -5.41 42.09 -4.91
C THR A 6 -5.15 43.30 -5.82
N GLU A 7 -5.83 43.36 -6.96
CA GLU A 7 -5.72 44.47 -7.92
C GLU A 7 -6.08 45.83 -7.28
N GLN A 8 -7.05 45.85 -6.35
CA GLN A 8 -7.46 47.05 -5.64
C GLN A 8 -6.36 47.57 -4.69
N MET A 9 -5.69 46.66 -3.99
CA MET A 9 -4.54 46.99 -3.15
C MET A 9 -3.40 47.54 -4.02
N GLN A 10 -3.13 46.94 -5.18
CA GLN A 10 -2.09 47.42 -6.10
C GLN A 10 -2.38 48.83 -6.65
N ALA A 11 -3.63 49.11 -7.03
CA ALA A 11 -4.05 50.42 -7.51
C ALA A 11 -3.89 51.51 -6.42
N CYS A 12 -4.23 51.17 -5.17
CA CYS A 12 -4.11 52.08 -4.03
C CYS A 12 -2.64 52.34 -3.65
N VAL A 13 -1.77 51.33 -3.74
CA VAL A 13 -0.32 51.51 -3.57
C VAL A 13 0.24 52.42 -4.68
N LYS A 14 -0.17 52.23 -5.94
CA LYS A 14 0.23 53.09 -7.06
C LYS A 14 -0.19 54.56 -6.86
N SER A 15 -1.41 54.81 -6.39
CA SER A 15 -1.86 56.18 -6.12
C SER A 15 -1.13 56.82 -4.95
N ALA A 16 -0.86 56.05 -3.89
CA ALA A 16 -0.18 56.53 -2.69
C ALA A 16 1.32 56.80 -2.91
N LEU A 17 1.95 56.09 -3.86
CA LEU A 17 3.37 56.28 -4.19
C LEU A 17 3.60 57.60 -4.96
N ASN A 18 2.59 58.06 -5.71
CA ASN A 18 2.61 59.34 -6.42
C ASN A 18 2.40 60.56 -5.48
N SER A 19 1.81 60.36 -4.29
CA SER A 19 1.55 61.42 -3.31
C SER A 19 2.63 61.59 -2.23
N SER A 20 3.69 60.78 -2.29
CA SER A 20 4.92 60.87 -1.49
C SER A 20 4.73 61.10 0.02
N GLU A 21 4.43 60.04 0.78
CA GLU A 21 4.82 59.96 2.20
C GLU A 21 4.74 58.52 2.72
N PHE A 22 5.71 57.69 2.31
CA PHE A 22 5.91 56.37 2.92
C PHE A 22 7.14 56.36 3.83
N PRO A 23 7.09 55.69 4.99
CA PRO A 23 8.27 55.40 5.80
C PRO A 23 9.27 54.56 4.99
N LYS A 24 10.56 54.92 5.04
CA LYS A 24 11.64 54.39 4.18
C LYS A 24 11.74 52.85 4.11
N GLU A 25 11.31 52.14 5.15
CA GLU A 25 11.30 50.67 5.24
C GLU A 25 10.22 50.00 4.39
N GLN A 26 9.11 50.71 4.11
CA GLN A 26 7.96 50.18 3.37
C GLN A 26 7.95 50.62 1.91
N VAL A 27 8.85 51.53 1.53
CA VAL A 27 9.04 51.99 0.15
C VAL A 27 9.58 50.86 -0.73
N GLU A 28 10.54 50.08 -0.22
CA GLU A 28 11.10 48.94 -0.98
C GLU A 28 10.06 47.84 -1.21
N GLU A 29 9.23 47.54 -0.20
CA GLU A 29 8.10 46.61 -0.33
C GLU A 29 7.03 47.14 -1.30
N ALA A 30 6.74 48.45 -1.25
CA ALA A 30 5.76 49.08 -2.14
C ALA A 30 6.24 49.12 -3.61
N GLU A 31 7.51 49.42 -3.86
CA GLU A 31 8.11 49.41 -5.20
C GLU A 31 8.16 48.01 -5.82
N THR A 32 8.41 46.98 -5.00
CA THR A 32 8.34 45.59 -5.48
C THR A 32 6.90 45.18 -5.83
N ILE A 33 5.90 45.61 -5.06
CA ILE A 33 4.48 45.31 -5.32
C ILE A 33 3.94 46.04 -6.56
N VAL A 34 4.39 47.27 -6.81
CA VAL A 34 3.94 48.09 -7.96
C VAL A 34 4.37 47.49 -9.30
N ASN A 35 5.56 46.89 -9.35
CA ASN A 35 6.15 46.31 -10.55
C ASN A 35 5.71 44.86 -10.83
N VAL A 36 4.96 44.25 -9.92
CA VAL A 36 4.46 42.88 -10.09
C VAL A 36 3.21 42.89 -10.96
N GLU A 37 3.30 42.28 -12.14
CA GLU A 37 2.11 41.93 -12.92
C GLU A 37 1.34 40.83 -12.18
N LEU A 38 0.10 41.12 -11.78
CA LEU A 38 -0.84 40.15 -11.22
C LEU A 38 -1.35 39.21 -12.32
N CYS A 39 -0.42 38.46 -12.92
CA CYS A 39 -0.72 37.53 -13.99
C CYS A 39 -0.64 36.10 -13.44
N GLY A 40 -1.81 35.48 -13.25
CA GLY A 40 -2.03 34.02 -13.17
C GLY A 40 -1.20 33.21 -12.16
N THR A 41 -1.90 32.56 -11.23
CA THR A 41 -1.46 31.45 -10.33
C THR A 41 -0.43 31.74 -9.23
N LYS A 42 0.25 32.89 -9.23
CA LYS A 42 1.20 33.25 -8.16
C LYS A 42 0.56 34.18 -7.14
N GLU A 43 0.42 33.69 -5.91
CA GLU A 43 -0.03 34.48 -4.77
C GLU A 43 1.15 35.28 -4.21
N TYR A 44 1.01 36.60 -4.09
CA TYR A 44 2.03 37.48 -3.54
C TYR A 44 1.66 37.93 -2.13
N PRO A 45 2.57 37.79 -1.14
CA PRO A 45 2.32 38.23 0.22
C PRO A 45 2.43 39.74 0.38
N ILE A 46 1.49 40.32 1.13
CA ILE A 46 1.53 41.71 1.59
C ILE A 46 1.45 41.80 3.10
N SER A 47 2.32 42.65 3.64
CA SER A 47 2.38 43.06 5.04
C SER A 47 1.10 43.78 5.47
N VAL A 48 0.44 43.29 6.52
CA VAL A 48 -0.76 43.96 7.09
C VAL A 48 -0.46 45.37 7.59
N ASP A 49 0.78 45.64 7.99
CA ASP A 49 1.17 46.96 8.50
C ASP A 49 1.28 48.01 7.40
N LEU A 50 1.65 47.62 6.18
CA LEU A 50 1.61 48.46 4.98
C LEU A 50 0.16 48.80 4.60
N LEU A 51 -0.75 47.81 4.72
CA LEU A 51 -2.19 48.01 4.46
C LEU A 51 -2.89 48.94 5.44
N LYS A 52 -2.44 49.01 6.69
CA LYS A 52 -2.97 49.95 7.67
C LYS A 52 -2.56 51.40 7.40
N GLN A 53 -1.47 51.63 6.66
CA GLN A 53 -0.97 52.97 6.36
C GLN A 53 -1.61 53.56 5.10
N LEU A 54 -1.97 52.72 4.13
CA LEU A 54 -2.67 53.12 2.90
C LEU A 54 -3.93 53.99 3.11
N PRO A 55 -4.90 53.64 3.97
CA PRO A 55 -6.11 54.45 4.18
C PRO A 55 -5.86 55.76 4.95
N LYS A 56 -4.66 55.96 5.53
CA LYS A 56 -4.28 57.23 6.15
C LYS A 56 -3.72 58.24 5.15
N LEU A 57 -3.30 57.76 3.98
CA LEU A 57 -2.61 58.54 2.95
C LEU A 57 -3.45 58.73 1.68
N GLY A 58 -4.37 57.79 1.39
CA GLY A 58 -5.30 57.88 0.26
C GLY A 58 -6.61 58.58 0.60
N GLU A 59 -7.07 59.47 -0.27
CA GLU A 59 -8.39 60.07 -0.17
C GLU A 59 -9.49 59.01 -0.44
N ASN A 60 -10.39 58.80 0.53
CA ASN A 60 -11.67 58.07 0.42
C ASN A 60 -11.65 56.55 0.15
N VAL A 61 -10.69 55.79 0.70
CA VAL A 61 -10.77 54.31 0.66
C VAL A 61 -10.76 53.72 2.06
N TYR A 62 -11.74 52.85 2.37
CA TYR A 62 -11.80 52.18 3.66
C TYR A 62 -11.02 50.86 3.65
N LEU A 63 -10.38 50.52 4.79
CA LEU A 63 -9.60 49.28 4.93
C LEU A 63 -10.42 48.01 4.61
N HIS A 64 -11.71 48.00 4.96
CA HIS A 64 -12.58 46.84 4.71
C HIS A 64 -12.85 46.62 3.21
N GLU A 65 -12.77 47.67 2.39
CA GLU A 65 -12.88 47.57 0.93
C GLU A 65 -11.59 46.97 0.34
N LEU A 66 -10.43 47.39 0.84
CA LEU A 66 -9.12 46.85 0.42
C LEU A 66 -8.93 45.37 0.80
N MET A 67 -9.50 44.94 1.92
CA MET A 67 -9.45 43.54 2.36
C MET A 67 -10.45 42.65 1.64
N LYS A 68 -11.42 43.21 0.91
CA LYS A 68 -12.50 42.46 0.26
C LYS A 68 -11.93 41.61 -0.88
N GLY A 69 -11.99 40.29 -0.71
CA GLY A 69 -11.43 39.33 -1.67
C GLY A 69 -9.96 38.98 -1.44
N SER A 70 -9.30 39.50 -0.39
CA SER A 70 -7.96 39.05 0.01
C SER A 70 -8.05 37.81 0.91
N GLY A 71 -7.24 36.80 0.62
CA GLY A 71 -7.07 35.61 1.46
C GLY A 71 -5.84 35.73 2.38
N VAL A 72 -5.73 34.81 3.33
CA VAL A 72 -4.51 34.64 4.13
C VAL A 72 -3.45 33.96 3.26
N TYR A 73 -2.27 34.57 3.14
CA TYR A 73 -1.16 33.96 2.40
C TYR A 73 -0.54 32.83 3.24
N ILE A 74 -0.50 31.62 2.66
CA ILE A 74 0.13 30.45 3.28
C ILE A 74 1.40 30.15 2.48
N GLU A 75 2.56 30.23 3.15
CA GLU A 75 3.84 29.93 2.52
C GLU A 75 3.85 28.47 2.02
N PRO A 76 4.17 28.22 0.75
CA PRO A 76 4.22 26.86 0.21
C PRO A 76 5.27 26.05 0.95
N LYS A 77 4.92 24.80 1.26
CA LYS A 77 5.79 23.92 2.05
C LYS A 77 7.14 23.76 1.35
N PRO A 78 8.28 23.92 2.06
CA PRO A 78 9.59 23.75 1.45
C PRO A 78 9.73 22.33 0.90
N VAL A 79 10.18 22.23 -0.35
CA VAL A 79 10.43 20.95 -1.01
C VAL A 79 11.61 20.29 -0.30
N LYS A 80 11.37 19.12 0.32
CA LYS A 80 12.45 18.34 0.94
C LYS A 80 13.39 17.83 -0.15
N PRO A 81 14.73 17.91 0.04
CA PRO A 81 15.68 17.30 -0.89
C PRO A 81 15.46 15.79 -0.90
N LYS A 82 15.35 15.20 -2.09
CA LYS A 82 15.17 13.76 -2.25
C LYS A 82 16.50 13.05 -2.01
N ASN A 83 16.50 12.03 -1.16
CA ASN A 83 17.67 11.18 -0.92
C ASN A 83 17.89 10.30 -2.18
N PRO A 84 19.12 10.21 -2.74
CA PRO A 84 19.41 9.35 -3.89
C PRO A 84 19.01 7.88 -3.68
N GLU A 85 19.14 7.35 -2.45
CA GLU A 85 18.72 5.98 -2.13
C GLU A 85 17.19 5.80 -2.28
N PHE A 86 16.43 6.84 -1.91
CA PHE A 86 14.98 6.83 -2.00
C PHE A 86 14.50 6.91 -3.46
N GLU A 87 15.22 7.64 -4.31
CA GLU A 87 14.92 7.71 -5.74
C GLU A 87 15.19 6.37 -6.44
N ALA A 88 16.32 5.73 -6.14
CA ALA A 88 16.63 4.40 -6.66
C ALA A 88 15.59 3.35 -6.21
N TYR A 89 15.13 3.43 -4.96
CA TYR A 89 14.07 2.55 -4.46
C TYR A 89 12.73 2.79 -5.19
N LEU A 90 12.36 4.06 -5.43
CA LEU A 90 11.16 4.41 -6.18
C LEU A 90 11.25 3.98 -7.65
N GLU A 91 12.42 4.03 -8.26
CA GLU A 91 12.63 3.54 -9.62
C GLU A 91 12.38 2.04 -9.70
N LYS A 92 12.95 1.27 -8.77
CA LYS A 92 12.70 -0.17 -8.64
C LYS A 92 11.22 -0.49 -8.46
N LEU A 93 10.51 0.26 -7.60
CA LEU A 93 9.06 0.10 -7.41
C LEU A 93 8.27 0.35 -8.69
N ARG A 94 8.62 1.41 -9.44
CA ARG A 94 7.98 1.71 -10.72
C ARG A 94 8.24 0.63 -11.76
N GLU A 95 9.45 0.08 -11.81
CA GLU A 95 9.78 -1.02 -12.70
C GLU A 95 8.95 -2.27 -12.38
N GLN A 96 8.82 -2.63 -11.10
CA GLN A 96 7.96 -3.74 -10.66
C GLN A 96 6.48 -3.52 -10.99
N GLN A 97 5.99 -2.28 -10.89
CA GLN A 97 4.62 -1.95 -11.29
C GLN A 97 4.42 -2.09 -12.80
N LYS A 98 5.35 -1.57 -13.61
CA LYS A 98 5.31 -1.72 -15.07
C LYS A 98 5.35 -3.18 -15.51
N GLU A 99 6.16 -4.01 -14.85
CA GLU A 99 6.22 -5.45 -15.15
C GLU A 99 4.88 -6.13 -14.85
N LYS A 100 4.24 -5.80 -13.72
CA LYS A 100 2.90 -6.31 -13.38
C LYS A 100 1.85 -5.86 -14.40
N GLU A 101 1.81 -4.57 -14.74
CA GLU A 101 0.87 -4.03 -15.72
C GLU A 101 1.08 -4.66 -17.11
N TYR A 102 2.34 -4.84 -17.53
CA TYR A 102 2.67 -5.55 -18.75
C TYR A 102 2.17 -7.01 -18.71
N ASN A 103 2.43 -7.72 -17.62
CA ASN A 103 1.98 -9.10 -17.45
C ASN A 103 0.44 -9.21 -17.46
N GLU A 104 -0.28 -8.26 -16.88
CA GLU A 104 -1.76 -8.22 -16.92
C GLU A 104 -2.29 -7.94 -18.34
N MET A 105 -1.68 -7.00 -19.07
CA MET A 105 -2.04 -6.73 -20.47
C MET A 105 -1.82 -7.96 -21.35
N VAL A 106 -0.67 -8.61 -21.19
CA VAL A 106 -0.26 -9.76 -21.99
C VAL A 106 -0.98 -11.06 -21.58
N ALA A 107 -1.41 -11.19 -20.33
CA ALA A 107 -2.14 -12.36 -19.84
C ALA A 107 -3.47 -12.60 -20.59
N SER A 108 -4.11 -11.53 -21.06
CA SER A 108 -5.34 -11.64 -21.86
C SER A 108 -5.09 -12.06 -23.31
N ALA A 109 -4.00 -11.56 -23.92
CA ALA A 109 -3.62 -11.81 -25.30
C ALA A 109 -2.98 -13.20 -25.48
N ILE A 110 -2.20 -13.66 -24.49
CA ILE A 110 -1.62 -15.01 -24.46
C ILE A 110 -2.61 -15.96 -23.77
N THR A 111 -3.77 -16.15 -24.39
CA THR A 111 -4.75 -17.18 -23.99
C THR A 111 -4.25 -18.61 -24.27
N SER A 112 -3.07 -18.80 -24.86
CA SER A 112 -2.65 -20.12 -25.35
C SER A 112 -1.18 -20.40 -25.00
N LYS A 113 -0.98 -21.19 -23.94
CA LYS A 113 0.13 -22.15 -23.74
C LYS A 113 1.60 -21.68 -23.68
N ASP A 114 2.04 -20.59 -24.31
CA ASP A 114 3.47 -20.43 -24.60
C ASP A 114 4.32 -19.70 -23.54
N GLN A 115 3.74 -18.93 -22.62
CA GLN A 115 4.54 -18.20 -21.61
C GLN A 115 4.44 -18.71 -20.16
N LYS A 116 3.62 -19.75 -19.91
CA LYS A 116 3.68 -20.56 -18.66
C LYS A 116 4.98 -21.37 -18.53
N PHE A 117 5.89 -21.24 -19.50
CA PHE A 117 7.09 -22.06 -19.65
C PHE A 117 8.30 -21.59 -18.83
N ASN A 118 8.30 -20.40 -18.19
CA ASN A 118 9.51 -19.94 -17.49
C ASN A 118 9.61 -20.30 -16.00
N LEU A 119 8.53 -20.69 -15.33
CA LEU A 119 8.61 -21.24 -13.97
C LEU A 119 7.65 -22.41 -13.69
N GLY A 120 7.06 -23.01 -14.72
CA GLY A 120 6.58 -24.41 -14.77
C GLY A 120 5.61 -24.94 -13.70
N ILE A 121 5.25 -24.16 -12.68
CA ILE A 121 4.41 -24.60 -11.57
C ILE A 121 3.26 -23.61 -11.44
N GLN A 122 2.06 -24.07 -11.73
CA GLN A 122 0.87 -23.25 -11.56
C GLN A 122 0.71 -22.94 -10.06
N PRO A 123 0.29 -21.73 -9.66
CA PRO A 123 0.09 -21.41 -8.23
C PRO A 123 -0.91 -22.34 -7.54
N ASP A 124 -1.86 -22.89 -8.31
CA ASP A 124 -2.78 -23.93 -7.84
C ASP A 124 -2.06 -25.26 -7.58
N GLU A 125 -1.12 -25.66 -8.44
CA GLU A 125 -0.28 -26.85 -8.24
C GLU A 125 0.63 -26.69 -7.03
N ILE A 126 1.22 -25.50 -6.79
CA ILE A 126 2.04 -25.22 -5.60
C ILE A 126 1.22 -25.44 -4.32
N LYS A 127 -0.04 -24.99 -4.32
CA LYS A 127 -0.93 -25.12 -3.16
C LYS A 127 -1.33 -26.58 -2.90
N GLU A 128 -1.58 -27.34 -3.96
CA GLU A 128 -1.85 -28.79 -3.88
C GLU A 128 -0.62 -29.55 -3.39
N ILE A 129 0.56 -29.28 -3.96
CA ILE A 129 1.84 -29.88 -3.53
C ILE A 129 2.10 -29.59 -2.05
N LYS A 130 1.93 -28.35 -1.59
CA LYS A 130 2.07 -27.99 -0.17
C LYS A 130 1.16 -28.82 0.72
N THR A 131 -0.08 -29.03 0.30
CA THR A 131 -1.07 -29.81 1.07
C THR A 131 -0.65 -31.28 1.19
N HIS A 132 -0.13 -31.87 0.10
CA HIS A 132 0.39 -33.22 0.11
C HIS A 132 1.64 -33.37 0.99
N ILE A 133 2.59 -32.43 0.89
CA ILE A 133 3.82 -32.43 1.71
C ILE A 133 3.48 -32.38 3.20
N VAL A 134 2.59 -31.48 3.62
CA VAL A 134 2.16 -31.36 5.01
C VAL A 134 1.49 -32.65 5.51
N SER A 135 0.70 -33.29 4.65
CA SER A 135 0.02 -34.55 4.99
C SER A 135 1.01 -35.70 5.21
N ILE A 136 2.02 -35.82 4.34
CA ILE A 136 3.09 -36.82 4.50
C ILE A 136 3.84 -36.61 5.82
N PHE A 137 4.16 -35.35 6.14
CA PHE A 137 4.86 -35.02 7.39
C PHE A 137 4.02 -35.36 8.62
N ASN A 138 2.70 -35.07 8.58
CA ASN A 138 1.79 -35.39 9.68
C ASN A 138 1.72 -36.91 9.96
N ILE A 139 1.58 -37.72 8.90
CA ILE A 139 1.54 -39.18 9.01
C ILE A 139 2.91 -39.74 9.45
N GLY A 140 4.01 -39.16 8.97
CA GLY A 140 5.35 -39.54 9.44
C GLY A 140 5.54 -39.24 10.92
N PHE A 141 5.08 -38.08 11.39
CA PHE A 141 5.19 -37.68 12.78
C PHE A 141 4.38 -38.58 13.71
N SER A 142 3.16 -38.97 13.31
CA SER A 142 2.32 -39.90 14.09
C SER A 142 2.95 -41.30 14.16
N MET A 143 3.50 -41.82 13.06
CA MET A 143 4.22 -43.11 13.06
C MET A 143 5.40 -43.11 14.04
N VAL A 144 6.21 -42.04 14.05
CA VAL A 144 7.34 -41.90 14.98
C VAL A 144 6.87 -41.80 16.43
N ALA A 145 5.80 -41.04 16.69
CA ALA A 145 5.24 -40.90 18.02
C ALA A 145 4.70 -42.23 18.56
N VAL A 146 3.95 -42.97 17.75
CA VAL A 146 3.41 -44.29 18.12
C VAL A 146 4.53 -45.30 18.29
N PHE A 147 5.52 -45.32 17.41
CA PHE A 147 6.71 -46.16 17.55
C PHE A 147 7.40 -45.90 18.89
N ALA A 148 7.70 -44.64 19.20
CA ALA A 148 8.40 -44.25 20.42
C ALA A 148 7.59 -44.61 21.67
N ALA A 149 6.27 -44.37 21.65
CA ALA A 149 5.38 -44.72 22.75
C ALA A 149 5.30 -46.24 22.96
N ALA A 150 5.11 -47.02 21.89
CA ALA A 150 5.03 -48.47 21.93
C ALA A 150 6.38 -49.12 22.33
N TYR A 151 7.50 -48.57 21.86
CA TYR A 151 8.84 -48.99 22.25
C TYR A 151 9.11 -48.70 23.74
N LYS A 152 8.73 -47.52 24.24
CA LYS A 152 8.83 -47.16 25.65
C LYS A 152 7.92 -48.01 26.54
N ALA A 153 6.70 -48.30 26.09
CA ALA A 153 5.79 -49.19 26.79
C ALA A 153 6.35 -50.62 26.84
N SER A 154 6.87 -51.12 25.72
CA SER A 154 7.44 -52.46 25.64
C SER A 154 8.65 -52.65 26.56
N GLN A 155 9.51 -51.65 26.72
CA GLN A 155 10.61 -51.66 27.69
C GLN A 155 10.18 -51.93 29.14
N THR A 156 8.93 -51.63 29.50
CA THR A 156 8.44 -51.87 30.88
C THR A 156 7.97 -53.31 31.10
N MET A 157 7.77 -54.08 30.02
CA MET A 157 7.19 -55.43 30.06
C MET A 157 8.14 -56.52 29.56
N ILE A 158 9.05 -56.19 28.64
CA ILE A 158 9.89 -57.14 27.90
C ILE A 158 11.33 -56.60 27.87
N ASP A 159 12.30 -57.42 28.30
CA ASP A 159 13.73 -57.02 28.34
C ASP A 159 14.46 -57.21 26.99
N ASP A 160 13.89 -57.97 26.06
CA ASP A 160 14.50 -58.23 24.75
C ASP A 160 14.26 -57.06 23.77
N TYR A 161 15.36 -56.43 23.34
CA TYR A 161 15.37 -55.35 22.35
C TYR A 161 14.69 -55.71 21.03
N GLY A 162 14.78 -56.98 20.58
CA GLY A 162 14.16 -57.42 19.33
C GLY A 162 12.64 -57.31 19.37
N TRP A 163 12.03 -57.83 20.44
CA TRP A 163 10.58 -57.75 20.65
C TRP A 163 10.09 -56.33 20.87
N GLN A 164 10.88 -55.49 21.55
CA GLN A 164 10.54 -54.07 21.73
C GLN A 164 10.44 -53.34 20.39
N ILE A 165 11.40 -53.56 19.49
CA ILE A 165 11.41 -52.95 18.16
C ILE A 165 10.24 -53.49 17.32
N LEU A 166 9.98 -54.80 17.37
CA LEU A 166 8.87 -55.42 16.63
C LEU A 166 7.50 -54.84 17.04
N ILE A 167 7.27 -54.67 18.35
CA ILE A 167 6.03 -54.06 18.86
C ILE A 167 5.92 -52.61 18.39
N GLY A 168 6.99 -51.82 18.52
CA GLY A 168 7.03 -50.44 18.03
C GLY A 168 6.73 -50.35 16.54
N LEU A 169 7.37 -51.18 15.73
CA LEU A 169 7.20 -51.22 14.27
C LEU A 169 5.78 -51.63 13.88
N SER A 170 5.19 -52.61 14.58
CA SER A 170 3.80 -53.04 14.34
C SER A 170 2.81 -51.92 14.65
N GLY A 171 2.99 -51.19 15.75
CA GLY A 171 2.17 -50.04 16.11
C GLY A 171 2.27 -48.92 15.07
N ALA A 172 3.49 -48.61 14.61
CA ALA A 172 3.74 -47.63 13.57
C ALA A 172 3.06 -48.01 12.23
N ALA A 173 3.11 -49.29 11.85
CA ALA A 173 2.46 -49.77 10.64
C ALA A 173 0.92 -49.63 10.71
N ILE A 174 0.32 -49.97 11.86
CA ILE A 174 -1.13 -49.84 12.07
C ILE A 174 -1.56 -48.37 11.99
N ILE A 175 -0.88 -47.45 12.69
CA ILE A 175 -1.25 -46.03 12.65
C ILE A 175 -1.07 -45.43 11.26
N GLY A 176 -0.03 -45.82 10.52
CA GLY A 176 0.18 -45.39 9.14
C GLY A 176 -0.98 -45.77 8.23
N ILE A 177 -1.54 -46.98 8.39
CA ILE A 177 -2.73 -47.42 7.65
C ILE A 177 -3.95 -46.60 8.06
N VAL A 178 -4.18 -46.41 9.36
CA VAL A 178 -5.34 -45.67 9.89
C VAL A 178 -5.36 -44.23 9.36
N GLU A 179 -4.24 -43.52 9.46
CA GLU A 179 -4.16 -42.13 8.99
C GLU A 179 -4.16 -42.02 7.47
N GLY A 180 -3.54 -42.97 6.77
CA GLY A 180 -3.61 -43.05 5.31
C GLY A 180 -5.03 -43.22 4.79
N LEU A 181 -5.81 -44.10 5.42
CA LEU A 181 -7.24 -44.28 5.10
C LEU A 181 -8.07 -43.05 5.46
N LEU A 182 -7.80 -42.42 6.61
CA LEU A 182 -8.46 -41.18 7.02
C LEU A 182 -8.22 -40.06 6.01
N TYR A 183 -6.98 -39.90 5.55
CA TYR A 183 -6.61 -38.95 4.52
C TYR A 183 -7.30 -39.25 3.18
N ALA A 184 -7.28 -40.51 2.73
CA ALA A 184 -7.95 -40.91 1.48
C ALA A 184 -9.47 -40.64 1.53
N LYS A 185 -10.12 -40.95 2.66
CA LYS A 185 -11.54 -40.65 2.89
C LYS A 185 -11.80 -39.14 2.86
N TYR A 186 -10.98 -38.34 3.56
CA TYR A 186 -11.12 -36.89 3.59
C TYR A 186 -10.91 -36.24 2.21
N ALA A 187 -9.92 -36.73 1.46
CA ALA A 187 -9.67 -36.31 0.09
C ALA A 187 -10.90 -36.58 -0.80
N PHE A 188 -11.51 -37.77 -0.70
CA PHE A 188 -12.72 -38.09 -1.48
C PHE A 188 -13.92 -37.19 -1.11
N GLU A 189 -14.10 -36.90 0.17
CA GLU A 189 -15.22 -36.08 0.65
C GLU A 189 -15.08 -34.61 0.23
N SER A 190 -13.87 -34.06 0.25
CA SER A 190 -13.60 -32.69 -0.22
C SER A 190 -13.93 -32.49 -1.71
N THR A 191 -13.63 -33.47 -2.57
CA THR A 191 -13.97 -33.41 -4.00
C THR A 191 -15.48 -33.49 -4.25
N THR A 192 -16.22 -34.22 -3.41
CA THR A 192 -17.67 -34.38 -3.53
C THR A 192 -18.42 -33.14 -3.02
N GLY A 193 -17.92 -32.52 -1.96
CA GLY A 193 -18.44 -31.26 -1.40
C GLY A 193 -18.31 -30.07 -2.36
N ASP A 194 -17.18 -29.95 -3.06
CA ASP A 194 -16.96 -28.85 -4.00
C ASP A 194 -17.88 -28.94 -5.24
N LYS A 195 -18.13 -30.17 -5.74
CA LYS A 195 -19.10 -30.42 -6.82
C LYS A 195 -20.53 -30.02 -6.42
N ARG A 196 -20.95 -30.26 -5.18
CA ARG A 196 -22.28 -29.83 -4.68
C ARG A 196 -22.39 -28.31 -4.57
N LYS A 197 -21.36 -27.62 -4.07
CA LYS A 197 -21.33 -26.15 -3.95
C LYS A 197 -21.35 -25.46 -5.31
N LYS A 198 -20.60 -25.97 -6.31
CA LYS A 198 -20.63 -25.45 -7.69
C LYS A 198 -22.01 -25.60 -8.34
N LYS A 199 -22.68 -26.75 -8.17
CA LYS A 199 -24.05 -26.96 -8.67
C LYS A 199 -25.08 -26.04 -8.02
N ALA A 200 -24.95 -25.78 -6.71
CA ALA A 200 -25.85 -24.86 -5.99
C ALA A 200 -25.68 -23.41 -6.45
N LYS A 201 -24.44 -22.93 -6.65
CA LYS A 201 -24.18 -21.58 -7.17
C LYS A 201 -24.71 -21.39 -8.58
N HIS A 202 -24.49 -22.36 -9.48
CA HIS A 202 -24.97 -22.26 -10.85
C HIS A 202 -26.50 -22.16 -10.93
N LYS A 203 -27.22 -22.92 -10.09
CA LYS A 203 -28.68 -22.88 -10.01
C LYS A 203 -29.24 -21.53 -9.52
N ILE A 204 -28.48 -20.78 -8.70
CA ILE A 204 -28.89 -19.45 -8.21
C ILE A 204 -28.64 -18.37 -9.26
N THR A 205 -27.63 -18.53 -10.12
CA THR A 205 -27.28 -17.54 -11.17
C THR A 205 -28.13 -17.69 -12.44
N THR A 206 -28.89 -18.78 -12.58
CA THR A 206 -29.79 -19.01 -13.74
C THR A 206 -31.27 -18.68 -13.45
N LEU A 207 -31.57 -18.11 -12.28
CA LEU A 207 -32.89 -17.56 -11.91
C LEU A 207 -32.82 -16.05 -11.89
#